data_AF-A0A1Q7ZWI7-F1
#
_entry.id   AF-A0A1Q7ZWI7-F1
#
_cell.length_a   1.000
_cell.length_b   1.000
_cell.length_c   1.000
_cell.angle_alpha   90.00
_cell.angle_beta   90.00
_cell.angle_gamma   90.00
#
_symmetry.space_group_name_H-M   'P 1'
#
loop_
_entity.id
_entity.type
_entity.pdbx_description
1 polymer ?
#
loop_
_entity_poly.entity_id
_entity_poly.type
_entity_poly.pdbx_seq_one_letter_code
_entity_poly.pdbx_strand_id
1 'polypeptide(L)'
;MAIFTFLLFFLYPRFSTGQIDPVLFQVTLGLIVFTIFAFGFSGLYFYGLVGISKLSNAKRQLYFRRANLFFVLGLLFAVAEPALILFTVGLTLLGLAALILWLLYTYFIVRQARELSNH
;
A
#
# COMPACT_ATOMS: atom_id res chain seq x y z
N MET A 1 9.29 2.45 -4.42
CA MET A 1 10.07 3.12 -5.50
C MET A 1 10.55 2.16 -6.58
N ALA A 2 11.27 1.07 -6.27
CA ALA A 2 11.74 0.13 -7.30
C ALA A 2 10.60 -0.46 -8.17
N ILE A 3 9.48 -0.86 -7.57
CA ILE A 3 8.30 -1.38 -8.29
C ILE A 3 7.69 -0.33 -9.22
N PHE A 4 7.58 0.93 -8.76
CA PHE A 4 7.11 2.05 -9.57
C PHE A 4 8.01 2.26 -10.81
N THR A 5 9.33 2.32 -10.59
CA THR A 5 10.31 2.44 -11.68
C THR A 5 10.22 1.25 -12.63
N PHE A 6 10.12 0.03 -12.11
CA PHE A 6 9.96 -1.17 -12.93
C PHE A 6 8.74 -1.08 -13.86
N LEU A 7 7.58 -0.66 -13.34
CA LEU A 7 6.38 -0.48 -14.16
C LEU A 7 6.56 0.57 -15.27
N LEU A 8 7.19 1.70 -14.94
CA LEU A 8 7.41 2.76 -15.94
C LEU A 8 8.40 2.35 -17.03
N PHE A 9 9.44 1.59 -16.70
CA PHE A 9 10.43 1.18 -17.70
C PHE A 9 10.00 -0.04 -18.52
N PHE A 10 9.35 -1.03 -17.90
CA PHE A 10 9.05 -2.31 -18.54
C PHE A 10 7.60 -2.45 -19.00
N LEU A 11 6.65 -1.90 -18.26
CA LEU A 11 5.22 -2.10 -18.52
C LEU A 11 4.58 -0.93 -19.26
N TYR A 12 5.07 0.31 -19.09
CA TYR A 12 4.58 1.45 -19.87
C TYR A 12 4.72 1.27 -21.40
N PRO A 13 5.85 0.77 -21.96
CA PRO A 13 5.94 0.52 -23.40
C PRO A 13 4.93 -0.54 -23.90
N ARG A 14 4.62 -1.53 -23.06
CA ARG A 14 3.59 -2.55 -23.36
C ARG A 14 2.19 -1.96 -23.30
N PHE A 15 1.94 -1.06 -22.35
CA PHE A 15 0.70 -0.29 -22.26
C PHE A 15 0.49 0.58 -23.51
N SER A 16 1.51 1.34 -23.93
CA SER A 16 1.40 2.24 -25.08
C SER A 16 1.20 1.51 -26.41
N THR A 17 1.56 0.22 -26.48
CA THR A 17 1.38 -0.65 -27.65
C THR A 17 0.12 -1.53 -27.55
N GLY A 18 -0.68 -1.38 -26.48
CA GLY A 18 -1.94 -2.13 -26.29
C GLY A 18 -1.75 -3.60 -25.92
N GLN A 19 -0.57 -4.00 -25.43
CA GLN A 19 -0.25 -5.39 -25.11
C GLN A 19 -0.71 -5.84 -23.71
N ILE A 20 -1.16 -4.90 -22.87
CA ILE A 20 -1.67 -5.17 -21.52
C ILE A 20 -2.97 -4.43 -21.30
N ASP A 21 -3.75 -4.88 -20.32
CA ASP A 21 -5.02 -4.27 -19.98
C ASP A 21 -4.80 -2.82 -19.49
N PRO A 22 -5.40 -1.82 -20.17
CA PRO A 22 -5.15 -0.42 -19.87
C PRO A 22 -5.76 0.02 -18.53
N VAL A 23 -6.88 -0.59 -18.13
CA VAL A 23 -7.58 -0.26 -16.87
C VAL A 23 -6.79 -0.83 -15.71
N LEU A 24 -6.39 -2.11 -15.77
CA LEU A 24 -5.59 -2.74 -14.73
C LEU A 24 -4.23 -2.06 -14.58
N PHE A 25 -3.58 -1.67 -15.67
CA PHE A 25 -2.33 -0.93 -15.60
C PHE A 25 -2.47 0.41 -14.88
N GLN A 26 -3.50 1.20 -15.21
CA GLN A 26 -3.74 2.49 -14.53
C GLN A 26 -4.10 2.31 -13.05
N VAL A 27 -4.94 1.32 -12.73
CA VAL A 27 -5.28 0.98 -11.33
C VAL A 27 -4.03 0.58 -10.56
N THR A 28 -3.17 -0.27 -11.15
CA THR A 28 -1.90 -0.70 -10.54
C THR A 28 -0.99 0.50 -10.26
N LEU A 29 -0.81 1.37 -11.25
CA LEU A 29 0.04 2.55 -11.12
C LEU A 29 -0.49 3.53 -10.07
N GLY A 30 -1.80 3.78 -10.08
CA GLY A 30 -2.46 4.63 -9.09
C GLY A 30 -2.30 4.08 -7.67
N LEU A 31 -2.49 2.78 -7.47
CA LEU A 31 -2.34 2.13 -6.18
C LEU A 31 -0.91 2.25 -5.64
N ILE A 32 0.11 2.10 -6.47
CA ILE A 32 1.52 2.31 -6.09
C ILE A 32 1.78 3.76 -5.68
N VAL A 33 1.21 4.74 -6.39
CA VAL A 33 1.30 6.14 -5.99
C VAL A 33 0.66 6.34 -4.62
N PHE A 34 -0.54 5.79 -4.38
CA PHE A 34 -1.18 5.82 -3.06
C PHE A 34 -0.32 5.14 -1.98
N THR A 35 0.31 4.00 -2.27
CA THR A 35 1.27 3.33 -1.37
C THR A 35 2.39 4.28 -0.96
N ILE A 36 3.03 4.94 -1.92
CA ILE A 36 4.15 5.87 -1.68
C ILE A 36 3.70 7.04 -0.80
N PHE A 37 2.56 7.65 -1.11
CA PHE A 37 2.04 8.75 -0.31
C PHE A 37 1.62 8.31 1.09
N ALA A 38 1.01 7.14 1.25
CA ALA A 38 0.66 6.58 2.54
C ALA A 38 1.91 6.39 3.42
N PHE A 39 2.96 5.78 2.90
CA PHE A 39 4.22 5.67 3.65
C PHE A 39 4.89 7.03 3.90
N GLY A 40 4.82 7.97 2.95
CA GLY A 40 5.28 9.34 3.14
C GLY A 40 4.58 10.05 4.29
N PHE A 41 3.25 10.01 4.34
CA PHE A 41 2.46 10.58 5.44
C PHE A 41 2.74 9.87 6.77
N SER A 42 2.85 8.53 6.76
CA SER A 42 3.26 7.77 7.94
C SER A 42 4.61 8.28 8.49
N GLY A 43 5.60 8.41 7.61
CA GLY A 43 6.92 8.96 7.95
C GLY A 43 6.86 10.38 8.49
N LEU A 44 6.05 11.26 7.88
CA LEU A 44 5.84 12.64 8.36
C LEU A 44 5.25 12.68 9.77
N TYR A 45 4.26 11.84 10.07
CA TYR A 45 3.68 11.78 11.42
C TYR A 45 4.65 11.18 12.44
N PHE A 46 5.42 10.15 12.09
CA PHE A 46 6.47 9.62 12.97
C PHE A 46 7.60 10.62 13.20
N TYR A 47 8.02 11.35 12.16
CA TYR A 47 9.01 12.41 12.28
C TYR A 47 8.55 13.49 13.26
N GLY A 48 7.30 13.94 13.17
CA GLY A 48 6.72 14.88 14.14
C GLY A 48 6.75 14.35 15.57
N LEU A 49 6.59 13.04 15.75
CA LEU A 49 6.57 12.35 17.05
C LEU A 49 7.95 12.30 17.72
N VAL A 50 9.01 12.11 16.93
CA VAL A 50 10.41 12.02 17.40
C VAL A 50 11.08 13.38 17.44
N GLY A 51 10.82 14.24 16.46
CA GLY A 51 11.51 15.53 16.28
C GLY A 51 11.01 16.66 17.18
N ILE A 52 9.82 16.55 17.78
CA ILE A 52 9.26 17.60 18.64
C ILE A 52 9.41 17.21 20.12
N SER A 53 10.38 17.83 20.79
CA SER A 53 10.78 17.51 22.17
C SER A 53 9.73 17.79 23.25
N LYS A 54 8.65 18.53 22.94
CA LYS A 54 7.58 18.90 23.89
C LYS A 54 6.16 18.75 23.31
N LEU A 55 5.84 17.56 22.81
CA LEU A 55 4.46 17.20 22.48
C LEU A 55 3.67 16.86 23.74
N SER A 56 2.47 17.43 23.89
CA SER A 56 1.52 16.96 24.91
C SER A 56 1.10 15.51 24.62
N ASN A 57 0.71 14.77 25.66
CA ASN A 57 0.27 13.37 25.53
C ASN A 57 -0.85 13.20 24.49
N ALA A 58 -1.82 14.13 24.47
CA ALA A 58 -2.92 14.12 23.49
C ALA A 58 -2.42 14.27 22.04
N LYS A 59 -1.49 15.21 21.79
CA LYS A 59 -0.91 15.38 20.45
C LYS A 59 -0.05 14.17 20.08
N ARG A 60 0.73 13.62 21.02
CA ARG A 60 1.56 12.43 20.80
C ARG A 60 0.72 11.22 20.38
N GLN A 61 -0.40 10.97 21.08
CA GLN A 61 -1.33 9.89 20.74
C GLN A 61 -1.99 10.11 19.36
N LEU A 62 -2.35 11.35 19.03
CA LEU A 62 -2.91 11.68 17.71
C LEU A 62 -1.92 11.42 16.57
N TYR A 63 -0.67 11.87 16.71
CA TYR A 63 0.38 11.63 15.71
C TYR A 63 0.67 10.13 15.57
N PHE A 64 0.74 9.40 16.68
CA PHE A 64 0.94 7.94 16.66
C PHE A 64 -0.19 7.23 15.92
N ARG A 65 -1.44 7.58 16.24
CA ARG A 65 -2.61 6.98 15.59
C ARG A 65 -2.65 7.26 14.09
N ARG A 66 -2.35 8.49 13.67
CA ARG A 66 -2.29 8.85 12.25
C ARG A 66 -1.13 8.16 11.53
N ALA A 67 0.05 8.12 12.15
CA ALA A 67 1.21 7.42 11.60
C ALA A 67 0.88 5.94 11.34
N ASN A 68 0.36 5.25 12.34
CA ASN A 68 -0.03 3.84 12.22
C ASN A 68 -1.14 3.62 11.18
N LEU A 69 -2.13 4.50 11.10
CA LEU A 69 -3.18 4.39 10.08
C LEU A 69 -2.60 4.44 8.67
N PHE A 70 -1.76 5.44 8.39
CA PHE A 70 -1.12 5.57 7.08
C PHE A 70 -0.12 4.44 6.81
N PHE A 71 0.56 3.95 7.83
CA PHE A 71 1.45 2.78 7.72
C PHE A 71 0.69 1.52 7.32
N VAL A 72 -0.42 1.23 8.00
CA VAL A 72 -1.26 0.05 7.72
C VAL A 72 -1.89 0.14 6.33
N LEU A 73 -2.40 1.31 5.93
CA LEU A 73 -2.91 1.53 4.57
C LEU A 73 -1.81 1.32 3.51
N GLY A 74 -0.62 1.88 3.74
CA GLY A 74 0.52 1.69 2.85
C GLY A 74 0.91 0.21 2.73
N LEU A 75 0.93 -0.53 3.84
CA LEU A 75 1.20 -1.98 3.82
C LEU A 75 0.12 -2.76 3.06
N LEU A 76 -1.16 -2.48 3.31
CA LEU A 76 -2.26 -3.13 2.60
C LEU A 76 -2.17 -2.93 1.10
N PHE A 77 -1.85 -1.72 0.65
CA PHE A 77 -1.66 -1.44 -0.77
C PHE A 77 -0.40 -2.11 -1.32
N ALA A 78 0.74 -1.99 -0.63
CA ALA A 78 2.00 -2.61 -1.05
C ALA A 78 1.88 -4.13 -1.27
N VAL A 79 1.16 -4.83 -0.39
CA VAL A 79 0.96 -6.28 -0.50
C VAL A 79 -0.03 -6.64 -1.63
N ALA A 80 -0.89 -5.70 -2.05
CA ALA A 80 -1.79 -5.90 -3.20
C ALA A 80 -1.07 -5.74 -4.55
N GLU A 81 0.01 -4.96 -4.61
CA GLU A 81 0.72 -4.63 -5.86
C GLU A 81 1.10 -5.87 -6.69
N PRO A 82 1.66 -6.97 -6.12
CA PRO A 82 2.02 -8.15 -6.90
C PRO A 82 0.82 -8.80 -7.59
N ALA A 83 -0.33 -8.88 -6.92
CA ALA A 83 -1.54 -9.45 -7.52
C ALA A 83 -1.99 -8.62 -8.73
N LEU A 84 -2.03 -7.29 -8.57
CA LEU A 84 -2.41 -6.36 -9.65
C LEU A 84 -1.44 -6.39 -10.83
N ILE A 85 -0.13 -6.45 -10.57
CA ILE A 85 0.89 -6.58 -11.61
C ILE A 85 0.69 -7.90 -12.38
N LEU A 86 0.48 -9.01 -11.68
CA LEU A 86 0.26 -10.33 -12.30
C LEU A 86 -1.00 -10.35 -13.17
N PHE A 87 -2.11 -9.74 -12.72
CA PHE A 87 -3.30 -9.58 -13.55
C PHE A 87 -3.05 -8.68 -14.76
N THR A 88 -2.34 -7.57 -14.58
CA THR A 88 -2.02 -6.62 -15.67
C THR A 88 -1.26 -7.29 -16.81
N VAL A 89 -0.37 -8.25 -16.50
CA VAL A 89 0.40 -9.00 -17.51
C VAL A 89 -0.25 -10.31 -17.97
N GLY A 90 -1.49 -10.58 -17.54
CA GLY A 90 -2.24 -11.77 -17.94
C GLY A 90 -1.85 -13.08 -17.22
N LEU A 91 -1.06 -13.03 -16.14
CA LEU A 91 -0.70 -14.19 -15.32
C LEU A 91 -1.78 -14.51 -14.28
N THR A 92 -2.99 -14.82 -14.75
CA THR A 92 -4.20 -14.91 -13.94
C THR A 92 -4.11 -15.90 -12.78
N LEU A 93 -3.55 -17.10 -12.99
CA LEU A 93 -3.47 -18.12 -11.93
C LEU A 93 -2.59 -17.65 -10.76
N LEU A 94 -1.44 -17.06 -11.06
CA LEU A 94 -0.56 -16.49 -10.04
C LEU A 94 -1.18 -15.23 -9.42
N GLY A 95 -1.88 -14.42 -10.21
CA GLY A 95 -2.63 -13.26 -9.73
C GLY A 95 -3.69 -13.66 -8.69
N LEU A 96 -4.44 -14.74 -8.94
CA LEU A 96 -5.41 -15.28 -7.99
C LEU A 96 -4.75 -15.78 -6.70
N ALA A 97 -3.63 -16.52 -6.80
CA ALA A 97 -2.90 -16.97 -5.63
C ALA A 97 -2.42 -15.78 -4.78
N ALA A 98 -1.84 -14.75 -5.42
CA ALA A 98 -1.42 -13.53 -4.75
C ALA A 98 -2.61 -12.77 -4.13
N LEU A 99 -3.75 -12.71 -4.82
CA LEU A 99 -4.97 -12.08 -4.31
C LEU A 99 -5.50 -12.80 -3.06
N ILE A 100 -5.50 -14.13 -3.05
CA ILE A 100 -5.89 -14.92 -1.87
C ILE A 100 -4.97 -14.61 -0.68
N LEU A 101 -3.65 -14.57 -0.90
CA LEU A 101 -2.70 -14.19 0.14
C LEU A 101 -2.95 -12.78 0.67
N TRP A 102 -3.26 -11.84 -0.22
CA TRP A 102 -3.61 -10.47 0.17
C TRP A 102 -4.93 -10.40 0.97
N LEU A 103 -5.95 -11.17 0.60
CA LEU A 103 -7.21 -11.27 1.34
C LEU A 103 -6.98 -11.85 2.74
N LEU A 104 -6.16 -12.90 2.86
CA LEU A 104 -5.77 -13.48 4.14
C LEU A 104 -5.02 -12.46 5.00
N TYR A 105 -4.04 -11.77 4.42
CA TYR A 105 -3.30 -10.71 5.10
C TYR A 105 -4.23 -9.60 5.62
N THR A 106 -5.16 -9.14 4.79
CA THR A 106 -6.17 -8.13 5.15
C THR A 106 -7.07 -8.61 6.28
N TYR A 107 -7.52 -9.87 6.21
CA TYR A 107 -8.32 -10.49 7.27
C TYR A 107 -7.58 -10.46 8.61
N PHE A 108 -6.30 -10.85 8.64
CA PHE A 108 -5.51 -10.82 9.87
C PHE A 108 -5.32 -9.41 10.44
N ILE A 109 -5.09 -8.39 9.59
CA ILE A 109 -5.01 -6.99 10.02
C ILE A 109 -6.34 -6.55 10.66
N VAL A 110 -7.47 -6.80 9.99
CA VAL A 110 -8.79 -6.39 10.49
C VAL A 110 -9.13 -7.11 11.79
N ARG A 111 -8.82 -8.41 11.87
CA ARG A 111 -9.01 -9.19 13.09
C ARG A 111 -8.19 -8.62 14.25
N GLN A 112 -6.90 -8.40 14.04
CA GLN A 112 -6.02 -7.84 15.07
C GLN A 112 -6.47 -6.45 15.53
N ALA A 113 -6.91 -5.59 14.60
CA ALA A 113 -7.43 -4.27 14.92
C ALA A 113 -8.70 -4.34 15.80
N ARG A 114 -9.58 -5.32 15.57
CA ARG A 114 -10.78 -5.54 16.38
C ARG A 114 -10.46 -6.08 17.78
N GLU A 115 -9.50 -6.99 17.89
CA GLU A 115 -9.05 -7.52 19.18
C GLU A 115 -8.48 -6.39 20.06
N LEU A 116 -7.69 -5.49 19.47
CA LEU A 116 -7.13 -4.32 20.17
C LEU A 116 -8.17 -3.24 20.51
N SER A 117 -9.32 -3.18 19.84
CA SER A 117 -10.38 -2.20 20.15
C SER A 117 -11.32 -2.64 21.26
N ASN A 118 -11.32 -3.93 21.60
CA ASN A 118 -12.21 -4.51 22.63
C ASN A 118 -11.57 -4.57 24.03
N HIS A 119 -10.35 -4.03 24.16
CA HIS A 119 -9.59 -3.89 25.42
C HIS A 119 -9.34 -2.40 25.70
#